data_AF-A0A1H3ILZ2-F1
#
_entry.id   AF-A0A1H3ILZ2-F1
#
_cell.length_a   1.000
_cell.length_b   1.000
_cell.length_c   1.000
_cell.angle_alpha   90.00
_cell.angle_beta   90.00
_cell.angle_gamma   90.00
#
_symmetry.space_group_name_H-M   'P 1'
#
loop_
_entity.id
_entity.type
_entity.pdbx_description
1 polymer ?
#
loop_
_entity_poly.entity_id
_entity_poly.type
_entity_poly.pdbx_seq_one_letter_code
_entity_poly.pdbx_strand_id
1 'polypeptide(L)'
;MQPLLRFLRPVFALLALSFLGACSSENEDPTPPPLAPGMSWTVDGGLMTTTTLQAQRSGNNLSIAGTVNPNGPTSSFLMLSMPAAVGTYTFSLTTDASGTYSTRTNSGTEVYYAGATGLGTVTGTGSIVVTALTATSTSGTFAFTAINPATGTAKSITSGKFTVGL
;
A
#
# COMPACT_ATOMS: atom_id res chain seq x y z
N MET A 1 -89.26 5.98 7.67
CA MET A 1 -88.39 6.58 6.63
C MET A 1 -87.79 5.45 5.80
N GLN A 2 -88.24 5.30 4.56
CA GLN A 2 -87.74 4.32 3.59
C GLN A 2 -86.42 4.80 2.96
N PRO A 3 -85.55 3.87 2.53
CA PRO A 3 -84.89 3.99 1.24
C PRO A 3 -85.23 2.75 0.40
N LEU A 4 -85.92 2.94 -0.72
CA LEU A 4 -85.40 3.27 -2.05
C LEU A 4 -84.80 2.04 -2.76
N LEU A 5 -85.46 1.75 -3.88
CA LEU A 5 -85.40 0.58 -4.74
C LEU A 5 -84.45 0.87 -5.92
N ARG A 6 -83.92 -0.20 -6.54
CA ARG A 6 -83.38 -0.29 -7.92
C ARG A 6 -81.93 0.20 -8.14
N PHE A 7 -81.11 -0.31 -9.05
CA PHE A 7 -81.19 -1.34 -10.10
C PHE A 7 -79.73 -1.61 -10.61
N LEU A 8 -79.55 -2.67 -11.41
CA LEU A 8 -78.57 -2.82 -12.52
C LEU A 8 -77.08 -3.13 -12.25
N ARG A 9 -76.75 -4.42 -12.47
CA ARG A 9 -75.52 -4.98 -13.09
C ARG A 9 -75.18 -4.28 -14.44
N PRO A 10 -73.94 -4.33 -15.00
CA PRO A 10 -73.17 -5.57 -15.19
C PRO A 10 -71.62 -5.51 -15.14
N VAL A 11 -71.11 -6.74 -15.18
CA VAL A 11 -69.74 -7.27 -15.36
C VAL A 11 -68.99 -6.63 -16.54
N PHE A 12 -67.70 -6.31 -16.33
CA PHE A 12 -66.68 -6.38 -17.37
C PHE A 12 -65.38 -6.92 -16.77
N ALA A 13 -64.97 -8.09 -17.25
CA ALA A 13 -63.71 -8.75 -16.93
C ALA A 13 -62.58 -8.14 -17.78
N LEU A 14 -61.46 -7.77 -17.15
CA LEU A 14 -60.20 -7.55 -17.84
C LEU A 14 -59.15 -8.49 -17.23
N LEU A 15 -58.75 -9.48 -18.02
CA LEU A 15 -57.68 -10.43 -17.74
C LEU A 15 -56.38 -9.82 -18.28
N ALA A 16 -55.50 -9.34 -17.40
CA ALA A 16 -54.18 -8.83 -17.76
C ALA A 16 -53.12 -9.90 -17.50
N LEU A 17 -52.61 -10.52 -18.57
CA LEU A 17 -51.43 -11.39 -18.56
C LEU A 17 -50.18 -10.54 -18.35
N SER A 18 -49.52 -10.71 -17.21
CA SER A 18 -48.21 -10.10 -16.91
C SER A 18 -47.09 -11.06 -17.34
N PHE A 19 -46.33 -10.69 -18.35
CA PHE A 19 -45.08 -11.37 -18.71
C PHE A 19 -43.99 -11.02 -17.69
N LEU A 20 -43.50 -12.02 -16.95
CA LEU A 20 -42.30 -11.90 -16.13
C LEU A 20 -41.07 -12.02 -17.04
N GLY A 21 -40.46 -10.89 -17.38
CA GLY A 21 -39.13 -10.85 -17.98
C GLY A 21 -38.08 -11.24 -16.94
N ALA A 22 -37.49 -12.43 -17.09
CA ALA A 22 -36.34 -12.87 -16.32
C ALA A 22 -35.09 -12.16 -16.85
N CYS A 23 -34.75 -11.01 -16.26
CA CYS A 23 -33.42 -10.43 -16.40
C CYS A 23 -32.44 -11.31 -15.62
N SER A 24 -31.62 -12.08 -16.33
CA SER A 24 -30.42 -12.70 -15.78
C SER A 24 -29.44 -11.60 -15.40
N SER A 25 -29.37 -11.26 -14.11
CA SER A 25 -28.27 -10.47 -13.58
C SER A 25 -27.01 -11.34 -13.65
N GLU A 26 -26.15 -11.09 -14.64
CA GLU A 26 -24.76 -11.51 -14.56
C GLU A 26 -24.18 -10.86 -13.30
N ASN A 27 -23.80 -11.71 -12.33
CA ASN A 27 -23.06 -11.28 -11.15
C ASN A 27 -21.70 -10.77 -11.63
N GLU A 28 -21.61 -9.47 -11.92
CA GLU A 28 -20.33 -8.79 -11.92
C GLU A 28 -19.80 -8.83 -10.49
N ASP A 29 -18.85 -9.74 -10.27
CA ASP A 29 -18.08 -9.81 -9.05
C ASP A 29 -17.46 -8.41 -8.82
N PRO A 30 -17.76 -7.72 -7.71
CA PRO A 30 -17.31 -6.36 -7.51
C PRO A 30 -15.78 -6.36 -7.51
N THR A 31 -15.19 -5.74 -8.53
CA THR A 31 -13.74 -5.52 -8.57
C THR A 31 -13.35 -4.78 -7.28
N PRO A 32 -12.42 -5.32 -6.47
CA PRO A 32 -12.03 -4.67 -5.23
C PRO A 32 -11.57 -3.23 -5.50
N PRO A 33 -11.96 -2.25 -4.67
CA PRO A 33 -11.51 -0.89 -4.86
C PRO A 33 -9.97 -0.84 -4.85
N PRO A 34 -9.35 -0.01 -5.71
CA PRO A 34 -7.90 0.14 -5.73
C PRO A 34 -7.40 0.51 -4.33
N LEU A 35 -6.36 -0.19 -3.83
CA LEU A 35 -5.74 0.20 -2.56
C LEU A 35 -5.22 1.65 -2.69
N ALA A 36 -5.57 2.49 -1.72
CA ALA A 36 -5.09 3.86 -1.67
C ALA A 36 -3.54 3.88 -1.59
N PRO A 37 -2.86 4.73 -2.36
CA PRO A 37 -1.42 4.88 -2.26
C PRO A 37 -1.01 5.30 -0.85
N GLY A 38 0.03 4.68 -0.31
CA GLY A 38 0.49 4.92 1.04
C GLY A 38 1.68 4.05 1.41
N MET A 39 2.42 4.49 2.43
CA MET A 39 3.49 3.72 3.04
C MET A 39 3.45 3.92 4.55
N SER A 40 3.61 2.83 5.29
CA SER A 40 3.67 2.85 6.74
C SER A 40 4.62 1.78 7.26
N TRP A 41 5.18 2.00 8.44
CA TRP A 41 6.07 1.07 9.12
C TRP A 41 6.11 1.38 10.61
N THR A 42 6.79 0.55 11.37
CA THR A 42 7.11 0.82 12.77
C THR A 42 8.61 0.97 12.93
N VAL A 43 9.07 1.91 13.75
CA VAL A 43 10.48 2.08 14.14
C VAL A 43 10.56 1.91 15.65
N ASP A 44 11.28 0.88 16.10
CA ASP A 44 11.42 0.54 17.52
C ASP A 44 10.06 0.48 18.26
N GLY A 45 9.03 -0.02 17.56
CA GLY A 45 7.65 -0.13 18.07
C GLY A 45 6.74 1.08 17.80
N GLY A 46 7.28 2.24 17.41
CA GLY A 46 6.49 3.43 17.09
C GLY A 46 5.97 3.43 15.64
N LEU A 47 4.66 3.59 15.44
CA LEU A 47 4.04 3.66 14.11
C LEU A 47 4.42 4.96 13.38
N MET A 48 4.82 4.80 12.12
CA MET A 48 5.14 5.83 11.16
C MET A 48 4.19 5.72 9.95
N THR A 49 3.60 6.84 9.57
CA THR A 49 2.77 6.94 8.36
C THR A 49 3.26 8.11 7.52
N THR A 50 3.51 7.88 6.23
CA THR A 50 4.06 8.91 5.35
C THR A 50 3.10 10.07 5.13
N THR A 51 3.64 11.29 5.15
CA THR A 51 2.97 12.49 4.64
C THR A 51 3.17 12.65 3.13
N THR A 52 4.36 12.29 2.64
CA THR A 52 4.69 12.33 1.21
C THR A 52 5.30 11.01 0.80
N LEU A 53 4.99 10.58 -0.43
CA LEU A 53 5.41 9.30 -0.98
C LEU A 53 5.79 9.49 -2.44
N GLN A 54 6.92 8.91 -2.83
CA GLN A 54 7.44 8.94 -4.18
C GLN A 54 7.92 7.55 -4.55
N ALA A 55 7.75 7.19 -5.82
CA ALA A 55 8.35 5.99 -6.38
C ALA A 55 8.98 6.35 -7.72
N GLN A 56 10.07 5.66 -8.04
CA GLN A 56 10.77 5.83 -9.30
C GLN A 56 11.24 4.46 -9.79
N ARG A 57 10.92 4.15 -11.03
CA ARG A 57 11.48 3.01 -11.75
C ARG A 57 12.64 3.48 -12.63
N SER A 58 13.78 2.82 -12.53
CA SER A 58 14.94 3.05 -13.37
C SER A 58 15.47 1.72 -13.88
N GLY A 59 15.17 1.41 -15.15
CA GLY A 59 15.45 0.10 -15.74
C GLY A 59 14.82 -1.04 -14.95
N ASN A 60 15.67 -1.92 -14.42
CA ASN A 60 15.27 -3.09 -13.64
C ASN A 60 15.21 -2.83 -12.14
N ASN A 61 15.41 -1.59 -11.69
CA ASN A 61 15.38 -1.22 -10.28
C ASN A 61 14.16 -0.32 -9.98
N LEU A 62 13.60 -0.50 -8.79
CA LEU A 62 12.48 0.26 -8.25
C LEU A 62 12.93 0.89 -6.94
N SER A 63 12.75 2.20 -6.82
CA SER A 63 13.00 2.93 -5.58
C SER A 63 11.71 3.54 -5.05
N ILE A 64 11.45 3.39 -3.76
CA ILE A 64 10.28 3.95 -3.07
C ILE A 64 10.77 4.76 -1.88
N ALA A 65 10.32 6.00 -1.77
CA ALA A 65 10.72 6.91 -0.71
C ALA A 65 9.51 7.53 -0.02
N GLY A 66 9.49 7.43 1.30
CA GLY A 66 8.44 7.97 2.17
C GLY A 66 9.01 8.95 3.19
N THR A 67 8.34 10.09 3.38
CA THR A 67 8.70 11.08 4.41
C THR A 67 7.55 11.32 5.36
N VAL A 68 7.85 11.33 6.66
CA VAL A 68 6.95 11.71 7.74
C VAL A 68 7.33 13.11 8.21
N ASN A 69 6.35 14.01 8.31
CA ASN A 69 6.52 15.38 8.81
C ASN A 69 7.67 16.16 8.12
N PRO A 70 7.70 16.28 6.77
CA PRO A 70 8.83 16.86 6.03
C PRO A 70 9.20 18.29 6.47
N ASN A 71 8.21 19.06 6.93
CA ASN A 71 8.36 20.45 7.37
C ASN A 71 8.37 20.60 8.90
N GLY A 72 8.34 19.49 9.64
CA GLY A 72 8.34 19.50 11.10
C GLY A 72 9.74 19.68 11.71
N PRO A 73 9.81 20.01 13.01
CA PRO A 73 11.07 20.06 13.76
C PRO A 73 11.73 18.69 13.90
N THR A 74 10.97 17.62 13.64
CA THR A 74 11.47 16.27 13.49
C THR A 74 10.82 15.65 12.26
N SER A 75 11.65 15.14 11.35
CA SER A 75 11.19 14.41 10.16
C SER A 75 11.85 13.03 10.12
N SER A 76 11.11 12.05 9.60
CA SER A 76 11.63 10.73 9.31
C SER A 76 11.54 10.47 7.81
N PHE A 77 12.56 9.84 7.25
CA PHE A 77 12.62 9.46 5.86
C PHE A 77 12.98 7.98 5.77
N LEU A 78 12.30 7.25 4.89
CA LEU A 78 12.59 5.86 4.58
C LEU A 78 12.65 5.69 3.07
N MET A 79 13.72 5.06 2.59
CA MET A 79 13.90 4.69 1.19
C MET A 79 14.12 3.20 1.06
N LEU A 80 13.44 2.58 0.11
CA LEU A 80 13.63 1.21 -0.32
C LEU A 80 14.19 1.22 -1.74
N SER A 81 15.13 0.33 -2.03
CA SER A 81 15.59 0.02 -3.37
C SER A 81 15.52 -1.49 -3.56
N MET A 82 14.99 -1.95 -4.69
CA MET A 82 14.78 -3.37 -4.98
C MET A 82 14.55 -3.61 -6.47
N PRO A 83 14.75 -4.85 -6.97
CA PRO A 83 14.42 -5.17 -8.35
C PRO A 83 12.95 -4.88 -8.67
N ALA A 84 12.69 -4.36 -9.87
CA ALA A 84 11.37 -4.05 -10.39
C ALA A 84 10.66 -5.32 -10.88
N ALA A 85 10.46 -6.29 -9.97
CA ALA A 85 9.74 -7.52 -10.19
C ALA A 85 8.98 -7.94 -8.91
N VAL A 86 8.04 -8.88 -9.05
CA VAL A 86 7.41 -9.54 -7.90
C VAL A 86 8.41 -10.53 -7.30
N GLY A 87 8.54 -10.54 -5.97
CA GLY A 87 9.47 -11.43 -5.30
C GLY A 87 9.81 -11.03 -3.87
N THR A 88 10.64 -11.85 -3.23
CA THR A 88 11.22 -11.58 -1.92
C THR A 88 12.71 -11.29 -2.07
N TYR A 89 13.12 -10.13 -1.58
CA TYR A 89 14.47 -9.62 -1.69
C TYR A 89 15.11 -9.55 -0.31
N THR A 90 15.73 -10.64 0.11
CA THR A 90 16.53 -10.68 1.33
C THR A 90 17.84 -9.93 1.10
N PHE A 91 18.17 -9.05 2.04
CA PHE A 91 19.39 -8.25 2.03
C PHE A 91 20.62 -9.15 2.08
N SER A 92 21.44 -9.09 1.02
CA SER A 92 22.65 -9.89 0.84
C SER A 92 23.62 -9.19 -0.11
N LEU A 93 24.84 -9.71 -0.26
CA LEU A 93 25.81 -9.17 -1.24
C LEU A 93 25.41 -9.41 -2.70
N THR A 94 24.54 -10.38 -2.95
CA THR A 94 24.13 -10.80 -4.30
C THR A 94 22.73 -10.32 -4.65
N THR A 95 22.01 -9.71 -3.71
CA THR A 95 20.68 -9.14 -3.92
C THR A 95 20.81 -7.64 -4.06
N ASP A 96 20.34 -7.09 -5.18
CA ASP A 96 20.24 -5.64 -5.38
C ASP A 96 19.04 -5.07 -4.63
N ALA A 97 19.06 -5.16 -3.30
CA ALA A 97 18.02 -4.62 -2.43
C ALA A 97 18.59 -4.02 -1.15
N SER A 98 18.02 -2.89 -0.74
CA SER A 98 18.46 -2.13 0.42
C SER A 98 17.36 -1.28 1.01
N GLY A 99 17.49 -0.95 2.29
CA GLY A 99 16.69 0.04 2.99
C GLY A 99 17.57 1.12 3.63
N THR A 100 17.14 2.37 3.54
CA THR A 100 17.74 3.49 4.26
C THR A 100 16.67 4.13 5.13
N TYR A 101 16.98 4.34 6.40
CA TYR A 101 16.13 5.11 7.32
C TYR A 101 16.94 6.28 7.87
N SER A 102 16.35 7.46 7.91
CA SER A 102 16.99 8.62 8.54
C SER A 102 16.01 9.46 9.34
N THR A 103 16.50 10.01 10.43
CA THR A 103 15.80 10.98 11.27
C THR A 103 16.53 12.31 11.19
N ARG A 104 15.79 13.39 10.97
CA ARG A 104 16.31 14.75 11.11
C ARG A 104 15.66 15.38 12.32
N THR A 105 16.49 15.92 13.20
CA THR A 105 16.09 16.72 14.37
C THR A 105 16.85 18.05 14.36
N ASN A 106 16.56 18.93 15.31
CA ASN A 106 17.35 20.14 15.52
C ASN A 106 18.82 19.86 15.89
N SER A 107 19.11 18.67 16.42
CA SER A 107 20.45 18.25 16.83
C SER A 107 21.28 17.64 15.70
N GLY A 108 20.69 17.39 14.53
CA GLY A 108 21.36 16.81 13.37
C GLY A 108 20.54 15.75 12.65
N THR A 109 21.20 15.07 11.72
CA THR A 109 20.63 13.95 10.94
C THR A 109 21.34 12.66 11.30
N GLU A 110 20.57 11.63 11.62
CA GLU A 110 21.08 10.26 11.75
C GLU A 110 20.63 9.44 10.55
N VAL A 111 21.52 8.61 10.02
CA VAL A 111 21.24 7.76 8.86
C VAL A 111 21.62 6.31 9.19
N TYR A 112 20.69 5.41 8.89
CA TYR A 112 20.76 3.99 9.16
C TYR A 112 20.58 3.23 7.84
N TYR A 113 21.40 2.22 7.62
CA TYR A 113 21.41 1.45 6.37
C TYR A 113 21.15 -0.03 6.64
N ALA A 114 20.46 -0.68 5.71
CA ALA A 114 20.29 -2.12 5.63
C ALA A 114 20.45 -2.59 4.18
N GLY A 115 21.15 -3.69 3.93
CA GLY A 115 21.45 -4.18 2.57
C GLY A 115 22.89 -3.95 2.13
N ALA A 116 23.14 -4.22 0.85
CA ALA A 116 24.45 -4.03 0.24
C ALA A 116 24.78 -2.53 0.10
N THR A 117 25.94 -2.10 0.57
CA THR A 117 26.37 -0.69 0.55
C THR A 117 27.32 -0.35 -0.60
N GLY A 118 27.46 -1.24 -1.60
CA GLY A 118 28.41 -1.09 -2.70
C GLY A 118 29.89 -1.31 -2.33
N LEU A 119 30.21 -1.51 -1.04
CA LEU A 119 31.57 -1.74 -0.53
C LEU A 119 31.91 -3.22 -0.29
N GLY A 120 31.13 -4.14 -0.86
CA GLY A 120 31.30 -5.58 -0.64
C GLY A 120 30.91 -6.05 0.77
N THR A 121 30.20 -5.21 1.53
CA THR A 121 29.65 -5.54 2.86
C THR A 121 28.14 -5.39 2.86
N VAL A 122 27.46 -6.23 3.64
CA VAL A 122 26.04 -6.06 3.99
C VAL A 122 26.00 -5.37 5.34
N THR A 123 25.31 -4.24 5.41
CA THR A 123 24.98 -3.58 6.67
C THR A 123 23.57 -4.01 7.07
N GLY A 124 23.33 -4.30 8.35
CA GLY A 124 22.00 -4.70 8.81
C GLY A 124 21.49 -6.01 8.23
N THR A 125 20.21 -6.30 8.43
CA THR A 125 19.54 -7.52 7.96
C THR A 125 18.08 -7.24 7.63
N GLY A 126 17.44 -8.08 6.82
CA GLY A 126 16.01 -7.96 6.55
C GLY A 126 15.65 -8.29 5.11
N SER A 127 14.44 -7.90 4.73
CA SER A 127 13.93 -8.15 3.38
C SER A 127 12.84 -7.18 2.97
N ILE A 128 12.68 -7.05 1.65
CA ILE A 128 11.53 -6.42 1.01
C ILE A 128 10.76 -7.50 0.26
N VAL A 129 9.43 -7.49 0.34
CA VAL A 129 8.54 -8.40 -0.40
C VAL A 129 7.67 -7.58 -1.32
N VAL A 130 7.83 -7.73 -2.62
CA VAL A 130 6.93 -7.15 -3.63
C VAL A 130 5.85 -8.19 -3.94
N THR A 131 4.61 -7.89 -3.57
CA THR A 131 3.46 -8.79 -3.78
C THR A 131 2.73 -8.51 -5.09
N ALA A 132 2.78 -7.26 -5.57
CA ALA A 132 2.21 -6.90 -6.86
C ALA A 132 3.07 -5.83 -7.56
N LEU A 133 3.18 -5.96 -8.87
CA LEU A 133 3.77 -4.97 -9.77
C LEU A 133 2.96 -4.94 -11.06
N THR A 134 2.39 -3.79 -11.36
CA THR A 134 1.66 -3.50 -12.59
C THR A 134 2.39 -2.41 -13.39
N ALA A 135 1.80 -1.98 -14.50
CA ALA A 135 2.33 -0.85 -15.26
C ALA A 135 2.26 0.48 -14.49
N THR A 136 1.31 0.64 -13.57
CA THR A 136 1.00 1.92 -12.90
C THR A 136 1.10 1.85 -11.38
N SER A 137 1.35 0.68 -10.81
CA SER A 137 1.39 0.51 -9.36
C SER A 137 2.29 -0.63 -8.90
N THR A 138 2.71 -0.55 -7.64
CA THR A 138 3.39 -1.65 -6.95
C THR A 138 3.01 -1.66 -5.48
N SER A 139 2.93 -2.86 -4.90
CA SER A 139 2.61 -3.04 -3.49
C SER A 139 3.42 -4.17 -2.87
N GLY A 140 3.58 -4.10 -1.55
CA GLY A 140 4.41 -5.05 -0.83
C GLY A 140 4.57 -4.73 0.65
N THR A 141 5.49 -5.47 1.27
CA THR A 141 5.85 -5.34 2.68
C THR A 141 7.36 -5.27 2.85
N PHE A 142 7.82 -4.82 4.01
CA PHE A 142 9.24 -4.84 4.36
C PHE A 142 9.44 -4.95 5.87
N ALA A 143 10.56 -5.54 6.26
CA ALA A 143 11.04 -5.55 7.63
C ALA A 143 12.56 -5.69 7.62
N PHE A 144 13.26 -4.86 8.39
CA PHE A 144 14.71 -4.87 8.46
C PHE A 144 15.25 -4.22 9.73
N THR A 145 16.47 -4.59 10.10
CA THR A 145 17.28 -3.90 11.08
C THR A 145 18.34 -3.09 10.36
N ALA A 146 18.30 -1.76 10.50
CA ALA A 146 19.27 -0.85 9.89
C ALA A 146 20.30 -0.38 10.92
N ILE A 147 21.55 -0.23 10.48
CA ILE A 147 22.68 0.16 11.34
C ILE A 147 23.19 1.53 10.91
N ASN A 148 23.44 2.41 11.88
CA ASN A 148 24.18 3.64 11.65
C ASN A 148 25.69 3.31 11.67
N PRO A 149 26.41 3.44 10.55
CA PRO A 149 27.82 3.03 10.47
C PRO A 149 28.76 3.93 11.28
N ALA A 150 28.35 5.15 11.62
CA ALA A 150 29.16 6.06 12.42
C ALA A 150 29.16 5.71 13.91
N THR A 151 28.03 5.17 14.42
CA THR A 151 27.83 4.91 15.85
C THR A 151 27.70 3.42 16.19
N GLY A 152 27.45 2.57 15.20
CA GLY A 152 27.12 1.15 15.38
C GLY A 152 25.71 0.90 15.94
N THR A 153 24.89 1.94 16.15
CA THR A 153 23.54 1.80 16.70
C THR A 153 22.56 1.22 15.67
N ALA A 154 21.57 0.47 16.15
CA ALA A 154 20.59 -0.21 15.32
C ALA A 154 19.19 0.43 15.45
N LYS A 155 18.41 0.34 14.38
CA LYS A 155 16.96 0.63 14.34
C LYS A 155 16.21 -0.57 13.81
N SER A 156 15.13 -0.96 14.51
CA SER A 156 14.25 -2.03 14.07
C SER A 156 13.07 -1.45 13.27
N ILE A 157 13.06 -1.69 11.96
CA ILE A 157 11.99 -1.30 11.05
C ILE A 157 11.11 -2.53 10.82
N THR A 158 9.88 -2.51 11.31
CA THR A 158 8.96 -3.65 11.26
C THR A 158 7.59 -3.28 10.72
N SER A 159 6.79 -4.29 10.37
CA SER A 159 5.41 -4.11 9.90
C SER A 159 5.28 -3.13 8.73
N GLY A 160 6.32 -3.04 7.90
CA GLY A 160 6.38 -2.15 6.76
C GLY A 160 5.42 -2.60 5.67
N LYS A 161 4.66 -1.66 5.11
CA LYS A 161 3.74 -1.87 3.97
C LYS A 161 3.83 -0.69 3.03
N PHE A 162 3.72 -0.96 1.73
CA PHE A 162 3.61 0.10 0.72
C PHE A 162 2.61 -0.30 -0.37
N THR A 163 1.95 0.72 -0.91
CA THR A 163 1.23 0.71 -2.19
C THR A 163 1.54 2.05 -2.84
N VAL A 164 2.16 2.06 -4.02
CA VAL A 164 2.57 3.30 -4.70
C VAL A 164 2.22 3.26 -6.17
N GLY A 165 1.95 4.44 -6.75
CA GLY A 165 1.89 4.62 -8.20
C GLY A 165 3.29 4.70 -8.81
N LEU A 166 3.45 4.27 -10.06
CA LEU A 166 4.70 4.29 -10.83
C LEU A 166 4.70 5.33 -11.94
#